data_AF-A0A3N5LWL0-F1
#
_entry.id   AF-A0A3N5LWL0-F1
#
_cell.length_a   1.000
_cell.length_b   1.000
_cell.length_c   1.000
_cell.angle_alpha   90.00
_cell.angle_beta   90.00
_cell.angle_gamma   90.00
#
_symmetry.space_group_name_H-M   'P 1'
#
loop_
_entity.id
_entity.type
_entity.pdbx_description
1 polymer ?
#
loop_
_entity_poly.entity_id
_entity_poly.type
_entity_poly.pdbx_seq_one_letter_code
_entity_poly.pdbx_strand_id
1 'polypeptide(L)'
;MNKKELFWLSNLFAFDQSSLVYTSARELEKLVEIFDKSLLYIKRSASARHIILESWLMLDYMIRLFFCGGLGINKFSTEEYNISQEILPQSFRDCVNALEKFIHVQKALPIDPEKDKVDLYGQFAWYVLRHQKDFYDKQFKPIVEEYYRKYHPHLANSTKTFPEKATSYLDLATATNIASNLKVQEPIQYRAVSEAWLETAGKLDATWFTNVRKINAVRNLAAHEIHSEKLYDKLGIHGSDEKVKLQKLKRFCITQLSQCLNITIAKRKKRKTK
;
A
#
# COMPACT_ATOMS: atom_id res chain seq x y z
N MET A 1 -13.86 1.44 -0.74
CA MET A 1 -14.15 1.64 0.69
C MET A 1 -14.77 3.02 0.86
N ASN A 2 -15.95 3.10 1.47
CA ASN A 2 -16.66 4.37 1.67
C ASN A 2 -15.94 5.21 2.74
N LYS A 3 -15.73 6.51 2.50
CA LYS A 3 -14.83 7.42 3.26
C LYS A 3 -15.31 7.78 4.68
N LYS A 4 -16.30 7.09 5.27
CA LYS A 4 -16.80 7.40 6.60
C LYS A 4 -16.16 6.49 7.66
N GLU A 5 -15.22 7.08 8.39
CA GLU A 5 -14.78 6.73 9.75
C GLU A 5 -14.52 5.24 10.05
N LEU A 6 -13.40 4.71 9.57
CA LEU A 6 -12.76 3.56 10.22
C LEU A 6 -11.87 4.09 11.34
N PHE A 7 -12.45 4.24 12.54
CA PHE A 7 -11.70 4.46 13.77
C PHE A 7 -11.61 3.13 14.49
N TRP A 8 -10.47 2.45 14.38
CA TRP A 8 -10.22 1.22 15.15
C TRP A 8 -9.40 1.57 16.39
N LEU A 9 -10.01 1.33 17.54
CA LEU A 9 -9.41 1.58 18.86
C LEU A 9 -8.76 0.30 19.38
N SER A 10 -7.44 0.32 19.53
CA SER A 10 -6.76 -0.59 20.45
C SER A 10 -6.71 0.02 21.85
N ASN A 11 -6.39 -0.79 22.86
CA ASN A 11 -6.19 -0.27 24.23
C ASN A 11 -4.96 0.67 24.33
N LEU A 12 -4.11 0.72 23.31
CA LEU A 12 -2.84 1.43 23.30
C LEU A 12 -2.72 2.48 22.18
N PHE A 13 -3.47 2.38 21.08
CA PHE A 13 -3.39 3.30 19.95
C PHE A 13 -4.68 3.32 19.11
N ALA A 14 -4.78 4.29 18.20
CA ALA A 14 -5.85 4.40 17.23
C ALA A 14 -5.29 4.50 15.80
N PHE A 15 -5.92 3.80 14.87
CA PHE A 15 -5.77 4.03 13.44
C PHE A 15 -6.84 5.03 12.98
N ASP A 16 -6.41 6.05 12.25
CA ASP A 16 -7.30 6.96 11.51
C ASP A 16 -7.04 6.86 9.99
N GLN A 17 -7.74 7.68 9.20
CA GLN A 17 -7.57 7.74 7.74
C GLN A 17 -6.17 8.18 7.30
N SER A 18 -5.39 8.76 8.19
CA SER A 18 -4.02 9.17 7.94
C SER A 18 -3.03 8.02 8.10
N SER A 19 -3.40 6.92 8.78
CA SER A 19 -2.56 5.74 8.99
C SER A 19 -2.01 5.11 7.71
N LEU A 20 -0.80 4.54 7.81
CA LEU A 20 -0.13 3.81 6.72
C LEU A 20 -0.54 2.34 6.71
N VAL A 21 -1.85 2.08 6.69
CA VAL A 21 -2.41 0.74 6.64
C VAL A 21 -3.28 0.60 5.40
N TYR A 22 -2.88 -0.31 4.51
CA TYR A 22 -3.64 -0.66 3.32
C TYR A 22 -3.77 -2.19 3.25
N THR A 23 -4.84 -2.70 3.86
CA THR A 23 -5.03 -4.14 4.08
C THR A 23 -6.51 -4.45 4.26
N SER A 24 -6.91 -5.72 4.19
CA SER A 24 -8.29 -6.14 4.46
C SER A 24 -8.66 -5.97 5.94
N ALA A 25 -9.97 -5.95 6.27
CA ALA A 25 -10.42 -5.82 7.66
C ALA A 25 -9.85 -6.93 8.58
N ARG A 26 -9.80 -8.18 8.09
CA ARG A 26 -9.25 -9.32 8.82
C ARG A 26 -7.75 -9.16 9.10
N GLU A 27 -6.99 -8.66 8.13
CA GLU A 27 -5.55 -8.39 8.30
C GLU A 27 -5.32 -7.21 9.24
N LEU A 28 -6.21 -6.21 9.23
CA LEU A 28 -6.15 -5.07 10.14
C LEU A 28 -6.31 -5.53 11.60
N GLU A 29 -7.23 -6.45 11.90
CA GLU A 29 -7.40 -7.01 13.25
C GLU A 29 -6.12 -7.72 13.72
N LYS A 30 -5.55 -8.58 12.87
CA LYS A 30 -4.28 -9.26 13.16
C LYS A 30 -3.15 -8.26 13.37
N LEU A 31 -3.10 -7.22 12.55
CA LEU A 31 -2.11 -6.15 12.67
C LEU A 31 -2.27 -5.41 14.01
N VAL A 32 -3.49 -5.06 14.40
CA VAL A 32 -3.76 -4.40 15.69
C VAL A 32 -3.23 -5.25 16.85
N GLU A 33 -3.50 -6.55 16.81
CA GLU A 33 -3.06 -7.50 17.84
C GLU A 33 -1.52 -7.59 17.92
N ILE A 34 -0.86 -7.76 16.77
CA ILE A 34 0.60 -7.80 16.67
C ILE A 34 1.18 -6.49 17.22
N PHE A 35 0.60 -5.35 16.84
CA PHE A 35 1.05 -4.05 17.27
C PHE A 35 0.91 -3.83 18.79
N ASP A 36 -0.23 -4.21 19.37
CA ASP A 36 -0.46 -4.11 20.81
C ASP A 36 0.55 -4.97 21.60
N LYS A 37 0.80 -6.19 21.13
CA LYS A 37 1.77 -7.11 21.74
C LYS A 37 3.18 -6.54 21.67
N SER A 38 3.64 -6.11 20.51
CA SER A 38 4.99 -5.55 20.33
C SER A 38 5.20 -4.26 21.12
N LEU A 39 4.22 -3.35 21.15
CA LEU A 39 4.30 -2.16 22.00
C LEU A 39 4.41 -2.51 23.48
N LEU A 40 3.67 -3.54 23.94
CA LEU A 40 3.75 -4.02 25.31
C LEU A 40 5.12 -4.60 25.61
N TYR A 41 5.69 -5.39 24.69
CA TYR A 41 7.05 -5.92 24.80
C TYR A 41 8.09 -4.81 24.87
N ILE A 42 8.05 -3.82 23.98
CA ILE A 42 8.95 -2.64 24.00
C ILE A 42 8.86 -1.92 25.35
N LYS A 43 7.64 -1.68 25.85
CA LYS A 43 7.42 -0.98 27.12
C LYS A 43 7.97 -1.76 28.32
N ARG A 44 7.83 -3.08 28.33
CA ARG A 44 8.24 -3.96 29.45
C ARG A 44 9.69 -4.40 29.40
N SER A 45 10.31 -4.43 28.22
CA SER A 45 11.67 -4.92 28.04
C SER A 45 12.69 -4.14 28.88
N ALA A 46 13.60 -4.86 29.52
CA ALA A 46 14.79 -4.30 30.18
C ALA A 46 16.02 -4.28 29.24
N SER A 47 15.92 -4.87 28.05
CA SER A 47 17.01 -5.01 27.09
C SER A 47 16.88 -4.00 25.96
N ALA A 48 17.89 -3.14 25.81
CA ALA A 48 18.00 -2.19 24.70
C ALA A 48 17.98 -2.91 23.34
N ARG A 49 18.70 -4.03 23.24
CA ARG A 49 18.74 -4.88 22.06
C ARG A 49 17.34 -5.38 21.67
N HIS A 50 16.59 -5.94 22.63
CA HIS A 50 15.24 -6.43 22.36
C HIS A 50 14.30 -5.29 21.92
N ILE A 51 14.41 -4.11 22.53
CA ILE A 51 13.59 -2.94 22.14
C ILE A 51 13.83 -2.56 20.67
N ILE A 52 15.11 -2.49 20.27
CA ILE A 52 15.49 -2.14 18.90
C ILE A 52 15.03 -3.21 17.91
N LEU A 53 15.27 -4.49 18.21
CA LEU A 53 14.89 -5.60 17.34
C LEU A 53 13.37 -5.69 17.16
N GLU A 54 12.60 -5.57 18.24
CA GLU A 54 11.14 -5.59 18.19
C GLU A 54 10.58 -4.42 17.36
N SER A 55 11.17 -3.24 17.52
CA SER A 55 10.78 -2.06 16.75
C SER A 55 11.09 -2.22 15.26
N TRP A 56 12.25 -2.80 14.94
CA TRP A 56 12.63 -3.07 13.57
C TRP A 56 11.75 -4.16 12.92
N LEU A 57 11.46 -5.26 13.62
CA LEU A 57 10.58 -6.32 13.13
C LEU A 57 9.18 -5.78 12.81
N MET A 58 8.66 -4.90 13.67
CA MET A 58 7.38 -4.26 13.44
C MET A 58 7.38 -3.41 12.16
N LEU A 59 8.44 -2.63 11.94
CA LEU A 59 8.56 -1.84 10.71
C LEU A 59 8.70 -2.73 9.48
N ASP A 60 9.52 -3.78 9.54
CA ASP A 60 9.70 -4.72 8.42
C ASP A 60 8.36 -5.35 8.04
N TYR A 61 7.62 -5.85 9.03
CA TYR A 61 6.28 -6.42 8.84
C TYR A 61 5.34 -5.41 8.16
N MET A 62 5.28 -4.18 8.65
CA MET A 62 4.41 -3.14 8.11
C MET A 62 4.75 -2.74 6.68
N ILE A 63 6.04 -2.62 6.38
CA ILE A 63 6.53 -2.27 5.04
C ILE A 63 6.16 -3.36 4.04
N ARG A 64 6.40 -4.62 4.41
CA ARG A 64 6.03 -5.77 3.57
C ARG A 64 4.53 -5.87 3.37
N LEU A 65 3.74 -5.70 4.43
CA LEU A 65 2.28 -5.72 4.35
C LEU A 65 1.76 -4.63 3.39
N PHE A 66 2.27 -3.40 3.53
CA PHE A 66 1.90 -2.28 2.67
C PHE A 66 2.30 -2.52 1.21
N PHE A 67 3.51 -3.04 0.98
CA PHE A 67 4.02 -3.32 -0.36
C PHE A 67 3.21 -4.42 -1.04
N CYS A 68 2.96 -5.53 -0.35
CA CYS A 68 2.10 -6.61 -0.87
C CYS A 68 0.65 -6.15 -1.10
N GLY A 69 0.15 -5.21 -0.28
CA GLY A 69 -1.16 -4.59 -0.49
C GLY A 69 -1.23 -3.81 -1.81
N GLY A 70 -0.14 -3.15 -2.19
CA GLY A 70 -0.02 -2.47 -3.49
C GLY A 70 0.02 -3.45 -4.65
N LEU A 71 0.78 -4.54 -4.52
CA LEU A 71 0.87 -5.59 -5.53
C LEU A 71 -0.40 -6.46 -5.62
N GLY A 72 -1.30 -6.37 -4.65
CA GLY A 72 -2.50 -7.21 -4.57
C GLY A 72 -2.18 -8.70 -4.35
N ILE A 73 -0.98 -9.02 -3.84
CA ILE A 73 -0.53 -10.41 -3.64
C ILE A 73 -0.85 -10.97 -2.26
N ASN A 74 -1.28 -10.13 -1.30
CA ASN A 74 -1.68 -10.57 0.04
C ASN A 74 -2.75 -11.66 0.03
N LYS A 75 -3.64 -11.66 -0.96
CA LYS A 75 -4.70 -12.66 -1.14
C LYS A 75 -4.19 -14.09 -1.37
N PHE A 76 -2.90 -14.25 -1.68
CA PHE A 76 -2.26 -15.54 -1.91
C PHE A 76 -1.43 -16.02 -0.70
N SER A 77 -1.33 -15.22 0.37
CA SER A 77 -0.69 -15.64 1.62
C SER A 77 -1.58 -16.61 2.38
N THR A 78 -1.00 -17.71 2.86
CA THR A 78 -1.64 -18.64 3.80
C THR A 78 -0.87 -18.65 5.12
N GLU A 79 -1.38 -19.37 6.13
CA GLU A 79 -0.65 -19.53 7.40
C GLU A 79 0.65 -20.33 7.23
N GLU A 80 0.68 -21.25 6.27
CA GLU A 80 1.83 -22.08 5.94
C GLU A 80 2.80 -21.41 4.96
N TYR A 81 2.30 -20.45 4.16
CA TYR A 81 3.05 -19.84 3.07
C TYR A 81 2.93 -18.32 3.07
N ASN A 82 4.01 -17.65 3.45
CA ASN A 82 4.07 -16.19 3.49
C ASN A 82 4.71 -15.63 2.20
N ILE A 83 3.86 -15.31 1.23
CA ILE A 83 4.28 -14.81 -0.08
C ILE A 83 5.15 -13.54 0.00
N SER A 84 4.99 -12.74 1.07
CA SER A 84 5.77 -11.52 1.26
C SER A 84 7.25 -11.78 1.56
N GLN A 85 7.59 -12.96 2.08
CA GLN A 85 8.98 -13.36 2.35
C GLN A 85 9.63 -14.01 1.12
N GLU A 86 8.80 -14.60 0.24
CA GLU A 86 9.25 -15.29 -0.96
C GLU A 86 9.44 -14.35 -2.15
N ILE A 87 8.52 -13.38 -2.34
CA ILE A 87 8.53 -12.49 -3.51
C ILE A 87 9.29 -11.20 -3.25
N LEU A 88 9.13 -10.59 -2.06
CA LEU A 88 9.78 -9.32 -1.78
C LEU A 88 11.25 -9.52 -1.40
N PRO A 89 12.12 -8.50 -1.60
CA PRO A 89 13.50 -8.60 -1.19
C PRO A 89 13.66 -9.01 0.28
N GLN A 90 14.51 -10.02 0.54
CA GLN A 90 14.74 -10.52 1.90
C GLN A 90 15.43 -9.47 2.78
N SER A 91 16.32 -8.68 2.19
CA SER A 91 17.00 -7.58 2.86
C SER A 91 16.05 -6.41 3.09
N PHE A 92 15.94 -5.95 4.34
CA PHE A 92 15.13 -4.78 4.72
C PHE A 92 15.49 -3.55 3.88
N ARG A 93 16.79 -3.29 3.68
CA ARG A 93 17.27 -2.16 2.89
C ARG A 93 16.76 -2.24 1.46
N ASP A 94 16.85 -3.42 0.86
CA ASP A 94 16.49 -3.61 -0.53
C ASP A 94 14.97 -3.62 -0.70
N CYS A 95 14.22 -4.08 0.31
CA CYS A 95 12.76 -3.98 0.39
C CYS A 95 12.30 -2.50 0.44
N VAL A 96 12.92 -1.70 1.31
CA VAL A 96 12.63 -0.25 1.41
C VAL A 96 12.95 0.47 0.10
N ASN A 97 14.10 0.19 -0.50
CA ASN A 97 14.49 0.80 -1.77
C ASN A 97 13.59 0.35 -2.93
N ALA A 98 13.16 -0.91 -2.94
CA ALA A 98 12.20 -1.42 -3.92
C ALA A 98 10.84 -0.75 -3.76
N LEU A 99 10.37 -0.56 -2.52
CA LEU A 99 9.13 0.17 -2.25
C LEU A 99 9.22 1.63 -2.73
N GLU A 100 10.30 2.34 -2.43
CA GLU A 100 10.52 3.73 -2.87
C GLU A 100 10.49 3.84 -4.40
N LYS A 101 11.22 2.95 -5.09
CA LYS A 101 11.22 2.89 -6.56
C LYS A 101 9.85 2.53 -7.12
N PHE A 102 9.17 1.56 -6.52
CA PHE A 102 7.84 1.13 -6.93
C PHE A 102 6.83 2.28 -6.84
N ILE A 103 6.83 3.02 -5.73
CA ILE A 103 5.99 4.22 -5.56
C ILE A 103 6.30 5.26 -6.63
N HIS A 104 7.59 5.53 -6.89
CA HIS A 104 8.00 6.50 -7.90
C HIS A 104 7.52 6.12 -9.29
N VAL A 105 7.70 4.87 -9.70
CA VAL A 105 7.23 4.35 -10.98
C VAL A 105 5.70 4.44 -11.07
N GLN A 106 4.97 3.93 -10.07
CA GLN A 106 3.50 3.94 -10.10
C GLN A 106 2.92 5.37 -10.14
N LYS A 107 3.56 6.35 -9.50
CA LYS A 107 3.14 7.76 -9.61
C LYS A 107 3.32 8.33 -11.03
N ALA A 108 4.37 7.92 -11.72
CA ALA A 108 4.69 8.39 -13.07
C ALA A 108 3.86 7.72 -14.19
N LEU A 109 3.34 6.51 -13.94
CA LEU A 109 2.53 5.80 -14.94
C LEU A 109 1.14 6.45 -15.11
N PRO A 110 0.55 6.42 -16.32
CA PRO A 110 -0.82 6.83 -16.54
C PRO A 110 -1.82 5.89 -15.85
N ILE A 111 -3.01 6.42 -15.54
CA ILE A 111 -4.13 5.62 -15.05
C ILE A 111 -4.58 4.68 -16.16
N ASP A 112 -4.90 3.44 -15.78
CA ASP A 112 -5.42 2.43 -16.70
C ASP A 112 -6.83 2.84 -17.21
N PRO A 113 -7.03 3.08 -18.52
CA PRO A 113 -8.33 3.40 -19.10
C PRO A 113 -9.40 2.38 -18.77
N GLU A 114 -9.03 1.10 -18.66
CA GLU A 114 -9.98 0.02 -18.41
C GLU A 114 -10.56 0.05 -16.98
N LYS A 115 -9.95 0.77 -16.04
CA LYS A 115 -10.49 0.91 -14.67
C LYS A 115 -11.71 1.83 -14.62
N ASP A 116 -11.71 2.88 -15.43
CA ASP A 116 -12.75 3.90 -15.46
C ASP A 116 -13.54 3.88 -16.78
N LYS A 117 -13.38 2.81 -17.58
CA LYS A 117 -14.09 2.70 -18.85
C LYS A 117 -15.59 2.75 -18.63
N VAL A 118 -16.24 3.54 -19.46
CA VAL A 118 -17.68 3.53 -19.61
C VAL A 118 -18.03 2.31 -20.46
N ASP A 119 -18.25 1.17 -19.82
CA ASP A 119 -18.60 -0.08 -20.48
C ASP A 119 -20.03 -0.50 -20.14
N LEU A 120 -20.75 -1.03 -21.12
CA LEU A 120 -22.05 -1.63 -20.91
C LEU A 120 -21.82 -3.13 -20.72
N TYR A 121 -22.43 -3.69 -19.68
CA TYR A 121 -22.47 -5.15 -19.54
C TYR A 121 -22.96 -5.77 -20.86
N GLY A 122 -22.27 -6.79 -21.39
CA GLY A 122 -22.46 -7.21 -22.79
C GLY A 122 -23.91 -7.53 -23.18
N GLN A 123 -24.70 -8.09 -22.28
CA GLN A 123 -26.13 -8.34 -22.50
C GLN A 123 -26.93 -7.03 -22.62
N PHE A 124 -26.60 -6.02 -21.83
CA PHE A 124 -27.20 -4.69 -21.88
C PHE A 124 -26.72 -3.91 -23.11
N ALA A 125 -25.44 -4.00 -23.46
CA ALA A 125 -24.91 -3.43 -24.69
C ALA A 125 -25.68 -3.93 -25.92
N TRP A 126 -25.94 -5.24 -25.96
CA TRP A 126 -26.69 -5.87 -27.04
C TRP A 126 -28.17 -5.47 -27.06
N TYR A 127 -28.81 -5.41 -25.89
CA TYR A 127 -30.18 -4.91 -25.76
C TYR A 127 -30.30 -3.47 -26.29
N VAL A 128 -29.38 -2.60 -25.88
CA VAL A 128 -29.32 -1.20 -26.31
C VAL A 128 -29.09 -1.11 -27.82
N LEU A 129 -28.16 -1.89 -28.38
CA LEU A 129 -27.91 -1.94 -29.83
C LEU A 129 -29.13 -2.40 -30.64
N ARG A 130 -29.93 -3.35 -30.13
CA ARG A 130 -31.10 -3.90 -30.85
C ARG A 130 -32.37 -3.09 -30.69
N HIS A 131 -32.62 -2.55 -29.51
CA HIS A 131 -33.90 -1.94 -29.17
C HIS A 131 -33.82 -0.42 -28.99
N GLN A 132 -32.63 0.14 -28.82
CA GLN A 132 -32.40 1.57 -28.52
C GLN A 132 -31.22 2.11 -29.36
N LYS A 133 -31.21 1.79 -30.66
CA LYS A 133 -30.11 2.13 -31.57
C LYS A 133 -29.81 3.64 -31.58
N ASP A 134 -30.85 4.48 -31.58
CA ASP A 134 -30.71 5.94 -31.55
C ASP A 134 -30.02 6.43 -30.28
N PHE A 135 -30.29 5.82 -29.12
CA PHE A 135 -29.59 6.13 -27.88
C PHE A 135 -28.11 5.71 -27.96
N TYR A 136 -27.83 4.52 -28.50
CA TYR A 136 -26.46 4.05 -28.66
C TYR A 136 -25.64 4.99 -29.56
N ASP A 137 -26.13 5.26 -30.77
CA ASP A 137 -25.39 6.00 -31.79
C ASP A 137 -25.27 7.50 -31.46
N LYS A 138 -26.32 8.11 -30.90
CA LYS A 138 -26.36 9.58 -30.69
C LYS A 138 -25.96 10.01 -29.29
N GLN A 139 -26.01 9.13 -28.28
CA GLN A 139 -25.72 9.51 -26.89
C GLN A 139 -24.55 8.70 -26.32
N PHE A 140 -24.66 7.38 -26.30
CA PHE A 140 -23.67 6.54 -25.63
C PHE A 140 -22.30 6.55 -26.33
N LYS A 141 -22.27 6.31 -27.65
CA LYS A 141 -21.03 6.28 -28.44
C LYS A 141 -20.25 7.61 -28.38
N PRO A 142 -20.87 8.79 -28.56
CA PRO A 142 -20.17 10.07 -28.42
C PRO A 142 -19.57 10.30 -27.03
N ILE A 143 -20.26 9.90 -25.95
CA ILE A 143 -19.74 10.02 -24.57
C ILE A 143 -18.48 9.16 -24.38
N VAL A 144 -18.50 7.93 -24.88
CA VAL A 144 -17.34 7.03 -24.83
C VAL A 144 -16.18 7.60 -25.66
N GLU A 145 -16.45 8.07 -26.88
CA GLU A 145 -15.45 8.70 -27.74
C GLU A 145 -14.85 9.96 -27.12
N GLU A 146 -15.66 10.81 -26.47
CA GLU A 146 -15.21 12.00 -25.76
C GLU A 146 -14.33 11.63 -24.55
N TYR A 147 -14.73 10.61 -23.78
CA TYR A 147 -13.94 10.08 -22.67
C TYR A 147 -12.56 9.63 -23.13
N TYR A 148 -12.48 8.78 -24.16
CA TYR A 148 -11.19 8.31 -24.69
C TYR A 148 -10.38 9.45 -25.31
N ARG A 149 -10.99 10.39 -26.04
CA ARG A 149 -10.28 11.55 -26.61
C ARG A 149 -9.66 12.42 -25.52
N LYS A 150 -10.38 12.63 -24.41
CA LYS A 150 -9.97 13.52 -23.32
C LYS A 150 -8.93 12.90 -22.40
N TYR A 151 -9.10 11.64 -22.03
CA TYR A 151 -8.29 10.99 -20.98
C TYR A 151 -7.28 9.96 -21.53
N HIS A 152 -7.50 9.42 -22.74
CA HIS A 152 -6.66 8.37 -23.34
C HIS A 152 -6.48 8.57 -24.86
N PRO A 153 -5.93 9.72 -25.31
CA PRO A 153 -5.89 10.09 -26.73
C PRO A 153 -5.12 9.09 -27.61
N HIS A 154 -4.22 8.30 -27.03
CA HIS A 154 -3.52 7.21 -27.71
C HIS A 154 -4.42 6.03 -28.09
N LEU A 155 -5.55 5.82 -27.40
CA LEU A 155 -6.56 4.79 -27.72
C LEU A 155 -7.68 5.31 -28.62
N ALA A 156 -7.89 6.64 -28.66
CA ALA A 156 -8.98 7.25 -29.44
C ALA A 156 -8.86 7.03 -30.96
N ASN A 157 -7.67 6.65 -31.45
CA ASN A 157 -7.44 6.35 -32.87
C ASN A 157 -7.56 4.87 -33.22
N SER A 158 -7.54 3.96 -32.24
CA SER A 158 -7.70 2.51 -32.47
C SER A 158 -9.16 2.04 -32.42
N THR A 159 -10.08 2.84 -31.89
CA THR A 159 -11.54 2.55 -31.85
C THR A 159 -12.26 2.66 -33.20
N LYS A 160 -11.57 3.01 -34.28
CA LYS A 160 -12.16 3.10 -35.63
C LYS A 160 -12.46 1.74 -36.28
N THR A 161 -12.05 0.62 -35.68
CA THR A 161 -12.34 -0.73 -36.18
C THR A 161 -13.39 -1.45 -35.33
N PHE A 162 -14.54 -0.82 -35.10
CA PHE A 162 -15.73 -1.61 -34.77
C PHE A 162 -16.38 -2.03 -36.09
N PRO A 163 -16.57 -3.33 -36.35
CA PRO A 163 -17.23 -3.77 -37.58
C PRO A 163 -18.68 -3.24 -37.55
N GLU A 164 -19.00 -2.33 -38.47
CA GLU A 164 -20.34 -1.74 -38.64
C GLU A 164 -21.46 -2.77 -38.90
N LYS A 165 -21.11 -4.06 -39.01
CA LYS A 165 -22.01 -5.18 -39.27
C LYS A 165 -21.65 -6.42 -38.43
N ALA A 166 -21.50 -6.30 -37.11
CA ALA A 166 -21.47 -7.48 -36.24
C ALA A 166 -22.88 -8.10 -36.19
N THR A 167 -23.10 -9.13 -37.01
CA THR A 167 -24.41 -9.82 -37.12
C THR A 167 -24.57 -10.97 -36.13
N SER A 168 -23.51 -11.38 -35.45
CA SER A 168 -23.47 -12.55 -34.56
C SER A 168 -22.54 -12.34 -33.35
N TYR A 169 -22.81 -13.05 -32.25
CA TYR A 169 -21.97 -13.08 -31.03
C TYR A 169 -20.53 -13.53 -31.32
N LEU A 170 -20.34 -14.35 -32.37
CA LEU A 170 -19.03 -14.84 -32.81
C LEU A 170 -18.20 -13.74 -33.49
N ASP A 171 -18.84 -12.78 -34.16
CA ASP A 171 -18.17 -11.67 -34.85
C ASP A 171 -17.53 -10.69 -33.86
N LEU A 172 -18.13 -10.52 -32.68
CA LEU A 172 -17.60 -9.66 -31.61
C LEU A 172 -16.32 -10.24 -31.02
N ALA A 173 -16.29 -11.55 -30.75
CA ALA A 173 -15.11 -12.27 -30.26
C ALA A 173 -13.97 -12.33 -31.30
N THR A 174 -14.33 -12.29 -32.59
CA THR A 174 -13.37 -12.30 -33.70
C THR A 174 -12.80 -10.89 -33.94
N ALA A 175 -13.59 -9.83 -33.78
CA ALA A 175 -13.12 -8.44 -33.84
C ALA A 175 -12.08 -8.12 -32.75
N THR A 176 -12.20 -8.72 -31.57
CA THR A 176 -11.20 -8.62 -30.50
C THR A 176 -9.83 -9.19 -30.90
N ASN A 177 -9.78 -10.14 -31.85
CA ASN A 177 -8.54 -10.74 -32.34
C ASN A 177 -7.87 -9.95 -33.48
N ILE A 178 -8.59 -9.06 -34.17
CA ILE A 178 -8.09 -8.31 -35.35
C ILE A 178 -7.24 -7.08 -34.94
N ALA A 179 -7.26 -6.69 -33.66
CA ALA A 179 -6.39 -5.63 -33.10
C ALA A 179 -4.89 -5.97 -33.09
N SER A 180 -4.49 -7.16 -33.59
CA SER A 180 -3.13 -7.68 -33.57
C SER A 180 -2.21 -7.14 -34.68
N ASN A 181 -2.72 -6.33 -35.63
CA ASN A 181 -1.92 -5.78 -36.74
C ASN A 181 -1.54 -4.30 -36.62
N LEU A 182 -1.73 -3.68 -35.44
CA LEU A 182 -1.17 -2.35 -35.17
C LEU A 182 0.31 -2.47 -34.86
N LYS A 183 1.15 -1.68 -35.54
CA LYS A 183 2.57 -1.47 -35.24
C LYS A 183 2.75 -1.50 -33.73
N VAL A 184 3.57 -2.43 -33.24
CA VAL A 184 3.86 -2.65 -31.82
C VAL A 184 4.44 -1.36 -31.25
N GLN A 185 3.58 -0.41 -30.87
CA GLN A 185 3.91 0.54 -29.84
C GLN A 185 4.18 -0.32 -28.61
N GLU A 186 5.32 -0.08 -27.96
CA GLU A 186 5.61 -0.74 -26.69
C GLU A 186 4.35 -0.63 -25.81
N PRO A 187 3.89 -1.73 -25.21
CA PRO A 187 2.65 -1.74 -24.46
C PRO A 187 2.74 -0.65 -23.39
N ILE A 188 1.87 0.36 -23.49
CA ILE A 188 1.82 1.44 -22.52
C ILE A 188 1.59 0.80 -21.16
N GLN A 189 2.55 0.95 -20.26
CA GLN A 189 2.42 0.43 -18.90
C GLN A 189 1.50 1.38 -18.13
N TYR A 190 0.42 0.81 -17.57
CA TYR A 190 -0.49 1.56 -16.71
C TYR A 190 -0.20 1.28 -15.25
N ARG A 191 -0.73 2.14 -14.38
CA ARG A 191 -0.74 1.94 -12.92
C ARG A 191 -1.36 0.59 -12.55
N ALA A 192 -0.55 -0.27 -11.94
CA ALA A 192 -0.97 -1.58 -11.44
C ALA A 192 -1.72 -1.46 -10.10
N VAL A 193 -1.46 -0.39 -9.34
CA VAL A 193 -2.02 -0.18 -8.00
C VAL A 193 -3.36 0.56 -8.03
N SER A 194 -4.08 0.58 -6.89
CA SER A 194 -5.29 1.40 -6.73
C SER A 194 -4.95 2.85 -6.37
N GLU A 195 -5.84 3.79 -6.68
CA GLU A 195 -5.68 5.19 -6.28
C GLU A 195 -5.65 5.35 -4.75
N ALA A 196 -6.42 4.55 -4.01
CA ALA A 196 -6.39 4.55 -2.54
C ALA A 196 -5.02 4.10 -1.98
N TRP A 197 -4.36 3.15 -2.63
CA TRP A 197 -2.99 2.76 -2.26
C TRP A 197 -2.00 3.88 -2.57
N LEU A 198 -2.11 4.54 -3.73
CA LEU A 198 -1.25 5.68 -4.11
C LEU A 198 -1.43 6.89 -3.19
N GLU A 199 -2.65 7.21 -2.80
CA GLU A 199 -2.95 8.26 -1.81
C GLU A 199 -2.24 7.96 -0.48
N THR A 200 -2.29 6.71 -0.04
CA THR A 200 -1.60 6.26 1.16
C THR A 200 -0.08 6.29 0.99
N ALA A 201 0.45 5.82 -0.14
CA ALA A 201 1.87 5.89 -0.50
C ALA A 201 2.38 7.34 -0.65
N GLY A 202 1.48 8.28 -0.94
CA GLY A 202 1.74 9.72 -0.98
C GLY A 202 2.29 10.26 0.34
N LYS A 203 1.96 9.60 1.46
CA LYS A 203 2.41 9.97 2.81
C LYS A 203 3.83 9.47 3.14
N LEU A 204 4.40 8.59 2.31
CA LEU A 204 5.76 8.07 2.46
C LEU A 204 6.76 9.04 1.83
N ASP A 205 7.10 10.10 2.55
CA ASP A 205 8.02 11.14 2.10
C ASP A 205 9.50 10.80 2.39
N ALA A 206 10.42 11.67 1.96
CA ALA A 206 11.85 11.47 2.20
C ALA A 206 12.20 11.39 3.70
N THR A 207 11.45 12.10 4.55
CA THR A 207 11.60 12.06 6.02
C THR A 207 11.25 10.68 6.55
N TRP A 208 10.15 10.09 6.08
CA TRP A 208 9.72 8.75 6.43
C TRP A 208 10.80 7.71 6.08
N PHE A 209 11.31 7.74 4.86
CA PHE A 209 12.36 6.80 4.43
C PHE A 209 13.65 6.97 5.23
N THR A 210 13.99 8.20 5.60
CA THR A 210 15.14 8.49 6.46
C THR A 210 14.97 7.89 7.86
N ASN A 211 13.79 8.04 8.47
CA ASN A 211 13.47 7.48 9.79
C ASN A 211 13.54 5.95 9.80
N VAL A 212 12.97 5.31 8.79
CA VAL A 212 13.00 3.85 8.61
C VAL A 212 14.44 3.33 8.48
N ARG A 213 15.26 4.01 7.66
CA ARG A 213 16.69 3.69 7.51
C ARG A 213 17.48 3.86 8.81
N LYS A 214 17.14 4.87 9.63
CA LYS A 214 17.75 5.11 10.94
C LYS A 214 17.52 3.92 11.89
N ILE A 215 16.31 3.37 11.96
CA ILE A 215 16.04 2.18 12.76
C ILE A 215 16.84 0.97 12.26
N ASN A 216 16.89 0.76 10.95
CA ASN A 216 17.66 -0.35 10.37
C ASN A 216 19.16 -0.25 10.67
N ALA A 217 19.73 0.96 10.64
CA ALA A 217 21.14 1.17 10.99
C ALA A 217 21.45 0.76 12.44
N VAL A 218 20.52 1.06 13.36
CA VAL A 218 20.66 0.70 14.78
C VAL A 218 20.36 -0.78 15.00
N ARG A 219 19.45 -1.39 14.22
CA ARG A 219 19.23 -2.84 14.21
C ARG A 219 20.50 -3.60 13.85
N ASN A 220 21.20 -3.18 12.80
CA ASN A 220 22.44 -3.84 12.40
C ASN A 220 23.46 -3.84 13.54
N LEU A 221 23.58 -2.72 14.27
CA LEU A 221 24.41 -2.67 15.47
C LEU A 221 23.88 -3.60 16.57
N ALA A 222 22.58 -3.56 16.87
CA ALA A 222 21.94 -4.42 17.87
C ALA A 222 22.02 -5.92 17.53
N ALA A 223 22.20 -6.30 16.26
CA ALA A 223 22.37 -7.70 15.87
C ALA A 223 23.72 -8.26 16.33
N HIS A 224 24.76 -7.43 16.38
CA HIS A 224 26.14 -7.85 16.64
C HIS A 224 26.70 -7.35 17.98
N GLU A 225 26.10 -6.32 18.56
CA GLU A 225 26.60 -5.67 19.77
C GLU A 225 25.83 -6.12 21.01
N ILE A 226 26.58 -6.51 22.04
CA ILE A 226 26.05 -6.98 23.32
C ILE A 226 25.91 -5.79 24.30
N HIS A 227 26.81 -4.81 24.21
CA HIS A 227 26.84 -3.68 25.13
C HIS A 227 25.82 -2.60 24.74
N SER A 228 24.89 -2.29 25.66
CA SER A 228 23.83 -1.29 25.44
C SER A 228 24.35 0.12 25.20
N GLU A 229 25.53 0.48 25.75
CA GLU A 229 26.14 1.80 25.59
C GLU A 229 26.32 2.21 24.13
N LYS A 230 26.90 1.33 23.31
CA LYS A 230 27.11 1.62 21.89
C LYS A 230 25.78 1.81 21.14
N LEU A 231 24.72 1.13 21.57
CA LEU A 231 23.36 1.32 21.02
C LEU A 231 22.82 2.71 21.37
N TYR A 232 23.01 3.16 22.61
CA TYR A 232 22.62 4.50 23.03
C TYR A 232 23.41 5.58 22.31
N ASP A 233 24.72 5.43 22.20
CA ASP A 233 25.60 6.38 21.50
C ASP A 233 25.22 6.51 20.03
N LYS A 234 24.93 5.39 19.36
CA LYS A 234 24.48 5.40 17.96
C LYS A 234 23.18 6.18 17.76
N LEU A 235 22.35 6.27 18.80
CA LEU A 235 21.10 7.00 18.83
C LEU A 235 21.22 8.43 19.40
N GLY A 236 22.41 8.84 19.86
CA GLY A 236 22.61 10.11 20.56
C GLY A 236 21.90 10.17 21.91
N ILE A 237 21.69 9.02 22.56
CA ILE A 237 21.01 8.93 23.84
C ILE A 237 22.05 9.03 24.96
N HIS A 238 22.16 10.20 25.56
CA HIS A 238 23.06 10.43 26.69
C HIS A 238 22.33 10.44 28.04
N GLY A 239 23.05 10.07 29.10
CA GLY A 239 22.56 10.12 30.47
C GLY A 239 23.51 9.41 31.43
N SER A 240 23.49 9.83 32.70
CA SER A 240 24.31 9.23 33.76
C SER A 240 23.76 7.90 34.30
N ASP A 241 22.45 7.65 34.17
CA ASP A 241 21.78 6.43 34.64
C ASP A 241 21.26 5.58 33.45
N GLU A 242 21.56 4.29 33.49
CA GLU A 242 21.08 3.28 32.54
C GLU A 242 19.56 3.25 32.42
N LYS A 243 18.84 3.41 33.54
CA LYS A 243 17.37 3.47 33.53
C LYS A 243 16.86 4.66 32.71
N VAL A 244 17.54 5.80 32.81
CA VAL A 244 17.17 7.00 32.05
C VAL A 244 17.42 6.79 30.55
N LYS A 245 18.58 6.21 30.19
CA LYS A 245 18.91 5.90 28.79
C LYS A 245 17.93 4.89 28.18
N LEU A 246 17.60 3.83 28.92
CA LEU A 246 16.61 2.83 28.50
C LEU A 246 15.22 3.46 28.28
N GLN A 247 14.78 4.37 29.16
CA GLN A 247 13.50 5.06 28.98
C GLN A 247 13.50 6.00 27.78
N LYS A 248 14.61 6.69 27.52
CA LYS A 248 14.79 7.50 26.30
C LYS A 248 14.74 6.62 25.05
N LEU A 249 15.37 5.45 25.07
CA LEU A 249 15.32 4.48 23.96
C LEU A 249 13.89 4.00 23.68
N LYS A 250 13.15 3.60 24.72
CA LYS A 250 11.74 3.20 24.58
C LYS A 250 10.91 4.29 23.93
N ARG A 251 11.06 5.53 24.40
CA ARG A 251 10.37 6.69 23.82
C ARG A 251 10.76 6.90 22.37
N PHE A 252 12.06 6.87 22.06
CA PHE A 252 12.55 6.99 20.69
C PHE A 252 11.90 5.96 19.76
N CYS A 253 12.02 4.67 20.09
CA CYS A 253 11.47 3.58 19.29
C CYS A 253 9.95 3.69 19.12
N ILE A 254 9.21 3.97 20.19
CA ILE A 254 7.77 4.15 20.14
C ILE A 254 7.39 5.35 19.27
N THR A 255 8.08 6.48 19.42
CA THR A 255 7.83 7.68 18.60
C THR A 255 8.11 7.41 17.12
N GLN A 256 9.20 6.70 16.80
CA GLN A 256 9.51 6.34 15.43
C GLN A 256 8.46 5.41 14.83
N LEU A 257 8.00 4.40 15.57
CA LEU A 257 6.90 3.55 15.14
C LEU A 257 5.62 4.36 14.92
N SER A 258 5.28 5.28 15.81
CA SER A 258 4.12 6.15 15.64
C SER A 258 4.21 7.02 14.39
N GLN A 259 5.37 7.63 14.16
CA GLN A 259 5.61 8.49 13.00
C GLN A 259 5.60 7.68 11.70
N CYS A 260 6.26 6.51 11.68
CA CYS A 260 6.37 5.68 10.49
C CYS A 260 5.07 4.96 10.14
N LEU A 261 4.12 4.85 11.06
CA LEU A 261 2.82 4.21 10.80
C LEU A 261 1.66 5.21 10.78
N ASN A 262 1.99 6.47 11.10
CA ASN A 262 1.07 7.56 11.28
C ASN A 262 -0.11 7.20 12.20
N ILE A 263 0.22 6.70 13.40
CA ILE A 263 -0.74 6.27 14.43
C ILE A 263 -0.68 7.17 15.65
N THR A 264 -1.84 7.35 16.29
CA THR A 264 -1.92 8.07 17.57
C THR A 264 -1.87 7.08 18.73
N ILE A 265 -0.84 7.17 19.58
CA ILE A 265 -0.77 6.36 20.80
C ILE A 265 -1.64 6.99 21.88
N ALA A 266 -2.58 6.20 22.40
CA ALA A 266 -3.49 6.64 23.45
C ALA A 266 -2.70 6.95 24.74
N LYS A 267 -2.83 8.17 25.25
CA LYS A 267 -2.44 8.48 26.63
C LYS A 267 -3.40 7.72 27.55
N ARG A 268 -2.92 6.72 28.28
CA ARG A 268 -3.73 6.00 29.29
C ARG A 268 -4.43 7.04 30.19
N LYS A 269 -5.75 7.18 30.04
CA LYS A 269 -6.56 7.81 31.10
C LYS A 269 -6.40 6.89 32.31
N LYS A 270 -5.77 7.38 33.38
CA LYS A 270 -5.79 6.68 34.67
C LYS A 270 -7.27 6.43 34.97
N ARG A 271 -7.71 5.17 34.92
CA ARG A 271 -9.00 4.79 35.47
C ARG A 271 -8.93 5.21 36.93
N LYS A 272 -9.72 6.22 37.32
CA LYS A 272 -10.02 6.47 38.73
C LYS A 272 -10.78 5.23 39.19
N THR A 273 -10.08 4.31 39.84
CA THR A 273 -10.72 3.31 40.68
C THR A 273 -11.51 4.07 41.74
N LYS A 274 -12.84 3.98 41.66
CA LYS A 274 -13.72 4.27 42.79
C LYS A 274 -13.74 3.03 43.67
#